data_AF-A0A9Q5D1X8-F1
#
_entry.id   AF-A0A9Q5D1X8-F1
#
_cell.length_a   1.000
_cell.length_b   1.000
_cell.length_c   1.000
_cell.angle_alpha   90.00
_cell.angle_beta   90.00
_cell.angle_gamma   90.00
#
_symmetry.space_group_name_H-M   'P 1'
#
loop_
_entity.id
_entity.type
_entity.pdbx_description
1 polymer ?
#
loop_
_entity_poly.entity_id
_entity_poly.type
_entity_poly.pdbx_seq_one_letter_code
_entity_poly.pdbx_strand_id
1 'polypeptide(L)'
;MKAFFSAITMIVLLITGSAQAQQAGPQQRFDAANSLYQQSKFTEAAAAYQQLIDEGYQQKPLYFNAGNAYYKAGKTGDAVYSYEKALQLAPGDEAVKHNLSLANQKVSGYVEELPLVFFQQWWQQLQQVHKANGWAVGTVVLFWLLVAGIMLNSFLPGWKNKFLRWGNYALGTLCALYLIMAIDTYLVANNHSQGVIMHSNIKVKTAPDDNSKDAFEIQEGMKVQVADATKDYCKISLADGKTGWVSCNYIKRL
;
A
#
# COMPACT_ATOMS: atom_id res chain seq x y z
N MET A 1 -17.34 18.30 60.30
CA MET A 1 -17.98 17.56 59.17
C MET A 1 -18.10 18.37 57.88
N LYS A 2 -18.59 19.62 57.89
CA LYS A 2 -18.73 20.45 56.66
C LYS A 2 -17.40 20.72 55.93
N ALA A 3 -16.31 20.98 56.65
CA ALA A 3 -14.99 21.21 56.06
C ALA A 3 -14.39 19.95 55.38
N PHE A 4 -14.68 18.77 55.91
CA PHE A 4 -14.20 17.49 55.35
C PHE A 4 -14.96 17.14 54.07
N PHE A 5 -16.27 17.38 54.04
CA PHE A 5 -17.09 17.23 52.83
C PHE A 5 -16.71 18.24 51.74
N SER A 6 -16.35 19.47 52.11
CA SER A 6 -15.87 20.50 51.19
C SER A 6 -14.50 20.17 50.58
N ALA A 7 -13.60 19.57 51.37
CA ALA A 7 -12.29 19.14 50.88
C ALA A 7 -12.41 17.96 49.89
N ILE A 8 -13.31 17.01 50.17
CA ILE A 8 -13.57 15.87 49.27
C ILE A 8 -14.23 16.34 47.96
N THR A 9 -15.18 17.27 48.01
CA THR A 9 -15.79 17.82 46.78
C THR A 9 -14.80 18.63 45.94
N MET A 10 -13.87 19.35 46.58
CA MET A 10 -12.81 20.08 45.87
C MET A 10 -11.76 19.14 45.24
N ILE A 11 -11.44 18.02 45.89
CA ILE A 11 -10.55 16.98 45.33
C ILE A 11 -11.23 16.23 44.17
N VAL A 12 -12.53 15.95 44.26
CA VAL A 12 -13.30 15.32 43.17
C VAL A 12 -13.40 16.26 41.95
N LEU A 13 -13.55 17.57 42.17
CA LEU A 13 -13.54 18.59 41.10
C LEU A 13 -12.15 18.77 40.45
N LEU A 14 -11.06 18.60 41.21
CA LEU A 14 -9.69 18.65 40.69
C LEU A 14 -9.33 17.41 39.86
N ILE A 15 -9.92 16.24 40.16
CA ILE A 15 -9.71 15.02 39.37
C ILE A 15 -10.51 15.05 38.04
N THR A 16 -11.62 15.79 37.99
CA THR A 16 -12.37 16.03 36.73
C THR A 16 -11.81 17.17 35.88
N GLY A 17 -10.81 17.90 36.39
CA GLY A 17 -10.23 19.09 35.76
C GLY A 17 -9.00 18.85 34.89
N SER A 18 -8.52 17.60 34.75
CA SER A 18 -7.59 17.29 33.67
C SER A 18 -8.37 17.30 32.37
N ALA A 19 -8.43 18.46 31.71
CA ALA A 19 -8.65 18.54 30.28
C ALA A 19 -7.57 17.67 29.63
N GLN A 20 -7.86 16.39 29.45
CA GLN A 20 -7.21 15.59 28.44
C GLN A 20 -7.45 16.39 27.17
N ALA A 21 -6.41 17.04 26.66
CA ALA A 21 -6.44 17.55 25.30
C ALA A 21 -6.77 16.33 24.45
N GLN A 22 -8.05 16.19 24.09
CA GLN A 22 -8.53 15.09 23.27
C GLN A 22 -7.68 15.17 22.01
N GLN A 23 -6.75 14.23 21.83
CA GLN A 23 -5.93 14.21 20.63
C GLN A 23 -6.89 14.21 19.45
N ALA A 24 -6.74 15.22 18.59
CA ALA A 24 -7.58 15.38 17.41
C ALA A 24 -7.62 14.05 16.64
N GLY A 25 -8.82 13.62 16.24
CA GLY A 25 -8.98 12.36 15.50
C GLY A 25 -8.14 12.35 14.22
N PRO A 26 -7.81 11.18 13.66
CA PRO A 26 -6.98 11.07 12.45
C PRO A 26 -7.44 11.96 11.29
N GLN A 27 -8.76 12.06 11.09
CA GLN A 27 -9.35 12.93 10.07
C GLN A 27 -9.09 14.42 10.34
N GLN A 28 -9.27 14.88 11.57
CA GLN A 28 -9.03 16.28 11.93
C GLN A 28 -7.55 16.66 11.78
N ARG A 29 -6.63 15.74 12.13
CA ARG A 29 -5.19 15.94 11.90
C ARG A 29 -4.84 15.92 10.42
N PHE A 30 -5.51 15.09 9.62
CA PHE A 30 -5.38 15.11 8.16
C PHE A 30 -5.83 16.44 7.56
N ASP A 31 -6.95 16.99 8.02
CA ASP A 31 -7.46 18.29 7.59
C ASP A 31 -6.54 19.45 8.02
N ALA A 32 -5.95 19.36 9.22
CA ALA A 32 -4.92 20.32 9.66
C ALA A 32 -3.67 20.26 8.77
N ALA A 33 -3.22 19.08 8.38
CA ALA A 33 -2.11 18.90 7.43
C ALA A 33 -2.46 19.45 6.03
N ASN A 34 -3.70 19.27 5.57
CA ASN A 34 -4.20 19.90 4.34
C ASN A 34 -4.15 21.43 4.43
N SER A 35 -4.50 22.00 5.59
CA SER A 35 -4.42 23.46 5.80
C SER A 35 -2.98 23.97 5.76
N LEU A 36 -2.03 23.26 6.36
CA LEU A 36 -0.59 23.59 6.25
C LEU A 36 -0.15 23.56 4.79
N TYR A 37 -0.57 22.55 4.03
CA TYR A 37 -0.25 22.45 2.61
C TYR A 37 -0.82 23.64 1.81
N GLN A 38 -2.07 24.03 2.06
CA GLN A 38 -2.70 25.20 1.41
C GLN A 38 -1.98 26.52 1.74
N GLN A 39 -1.42 26.63 2.95
CA GLN A 39 -0.58 27.76 3.36
C GLN A 39 0.84 27.71 2.77
N SER A 40 1.12 26.78 1.84
CA SER A 40 2.45 26.53 1.25
C SER A 40 3.53 26.11 2.25
N LYS A 41 3.13 25.66 3.44
CA LYS A 41 4.02 25.15 4.48
C LYS A 41 4.33 23.67 4.24
N PHE A 42 5.01 23.38 3.14
CA PHE A 42 5.13 22.01 2.62
C PHE A 42 5.89 21.06 3.55
N THR A 43 6.98 21.52 4.17
CA THR A 43 7.77 20.70 5.11
C THR A 43 6.96 20.33 6.36
N GLU A 44 6.21 21.28 6.90
CA GLU A 44 5.34 21.07 8.07
C GLU A 44 4.15 20.18 7.72
N ALA A 45 3.53 20.38 6.55
CA ALA A 45 2.47 19.51 6.05
C ALA A 45 2.96 18.07 5.87
N ALA A 46 4.14 17.87 5.27
CA ALA A 46 4.74 16.56 5.10
C ALA A 46 4.99 15.84 6.43
N ALA A 47 5.52 16.56 7.43
CA ALA A 47 5.70 16.02 8.78
C ALA A 47 4.36 15.62 9.43
N ALA A 48 3.32 16.44 9.28
CA ALA A 48 1.99 16.16 9.82
C ALA A 48 1.34 14.93 9.13
N TYR A 49 1.50 14.78 7.82
CA TYR A 49 1.05 13.55 7.14
C TYR A 49 1.86 12.33 7.57
N GLN A 50 3.18 12.46 7.77
CA GLN A 50 4.03 11.36 8.20
C GLN A 50 3.59 10.81 9.56
N GLN A 51 3.21 11.67 10.51
CA GLN A 51 2.67 11.23 11.80
C GLN A 51 1.43 10.33 11.64
N LEU A 52 0.52 10.68 10.72
CA LEU A 52 -0.65 9.84 10.43
C LEU A 52 -0.27 8.50 9.79
N ILE A 53 0.74 8.50 8.91
CA ILE A 53 1.28 7.28 8.28
C ILE A 53 1.89 6.37 9.35
N ASP A 54 2.68 6.92 10.27
CA ASP A 54 3.37 6.18 11.33
C ASP A 54 2.38 5.56 12.33
N GLU A 55 1.22 6.18 12.52
CA GLU A 55 0.10 5.65 13.31
C GLU A 55 -0.73 4.58 12.58
N GLY A 56 -0.33 4.20 11.37
CA GLY A 56 -0.98 3.15 10.59
C GLY A 56 -2.20 3.62 9.82
N TYR A 57 -2.41 4.93 9.66
CA TYR A 57 -3.48 5.43 8.77
C TYR A 57 -3.08 5.15 7.32
N GLN A 58 -3.78 4.20 6.67
CA GLN A 58 -3.44 3.73 5.33
C GLN A 58 -4.55 4.06 4.34
N GLN A 59 -4.57 5.31 3.87
CA GLN A 59 -5.53 5.76 2.86
C GLN A 59 -4.85 6.42 1.68
N LYS A 60 -5.39 6.20 0.48
CA LYS A 60 -4.86 6.79 -0.75
C LYS A 60 -4.73 8.32 -0.70
N PRO A 61 -5.73 9.10 -0.21
CA PRO A 61 -5.61 10.55 -0.10
C PRO A 61 -4.46 11.00 0.82
N LEU A 62 -4.18 10.25 1.90
CA LEU A 62 -3.07 10.55 2.80
C LEU A 62 -1.74 10.47 2.09
N TYR A 63 -1.45 9.32 1.47
CA TYR A 63 -0.20 9.11 0.76
C TYR A 63 -0.05 10.04 -0.45
N PHE A 64 -1.13 10.31 -1.18
CA PHE A 64 -1.12 11.24 -2.30
C PHE A 64 -0.80 12.68 -1.84
N ASN A 65 -1.41 13.15 -0.76
CA ASN A 65 -1.15 14.50 -0.24
C ASN A 65 0.23 14.61 0.43
N ALA A 66 0.69 13.55 1.09
CA ALA A 66 2.07 13.46 1.58
C ALA A 66 3.07 13.57 0.42
N GLY A 67 2.86 12.82 -0.68
CA GLY A 67 3.67 12.89 -1.88
C GLY A 67 3.72 14.30 -2.47
N ASN A 68 2.57 14.98 -2.56
CA ASN A 68 2.50 16.37 -3.02
C ASN A 68 3.31 17.31 -2.11
N ALA A 69 3.20 17.15 -0.79
CA ALA A 69 3.91 17.96 0.18
C ALA A 69 5.43 17.71 0.09
N TYR A 70 5.87 16.45 0.07
CA TYR A 70 7.27 16.08 -0.09
C TYR A 70 7.87 16.58 -1.41
N TYR A 71 7.13 16.45 -2.52
CA TYR A 71 7.55 16.90 -3.84
C TYR A 71 7.80 18.42 -3.87
N LYS A 72 6.91 19.20 -3.23
CA LYS A 72 7.04 20.66 -3.12
C LYS A 72 8.10 21.09 -2.09
N ALA A 73 8.34 20.27 -1.07
CA ALA A 73 9.43 20.47 -0.11
C ALA A 73 10.81 20.05 -0.66
N GLY A 74 10.90 19.51 -1.89
CA GLY A 74 12.15 19.06 -2.50
C GLY A 74 12.66 17.72 -1.99
N LYS A 75 11.87 16.98 -1.22
CA LYS A 75 12.19 15.64 -0.71
C LYS A 75 11.73 14.58 -1.71
N THR A 76 12.50 14.42 -2.78
CA THR A 76 12.11 13.57 -3.93
C THR A 76 11.91 12.11 -3.54
N GLY A 77 12.78 11.52 -2.70
CA GLY A 77 12.64 10.12 -2.30
C GLY A 77 11.35 9.83 -1.55
N ASP A 78 11.02 10.66 -0.57
CA ASP A 78 9.77 10.57 0.19
C ASP A 78 8.54 10.80 -0.70
N ALA A 79 8.65 11.69 -1.69
CA ALA A 79 7.58 11.93 -2.65
C ALA A 79 7.28 10.70 -3.49
N VAL A 80 8.33 10.10 -4.10
CA VAL A 80 8.20 8.86 -4.88
C VAL A 80 7.63 7.74 -4.01
N TYR A 81 8.18 7.53 -2.81
CA TYR A 81 7.67 6.54 -1.87
C TYR A 81 6.17 6.72 -1.58
N SER A 82 5.76 7.96 -1.29
CA SER A 82 4.38 8.26 -0.95
C SER A 82 3.44 8.06 -2.15
N TYR A 83 3.85 8.45 -3.36
CA TYR A 83 3.04 8.20 -4.55
C TYR A 83 2.97 6.71 -4.92
N GLU A 84 4.05 5.95 -4.78
CA GLU A 84 4.05 4.49 -4.97
C GLU A 84 3.07 3.80 -3.99
N LYS A 85 3.06 4.22 -2.72
CA LYS A 85 2.06 3.76 -1.74
C LYS A 85 0.63 4.15 -2.13
N ALA A 86 0.43 5.37 -2.60
CA ALA A 86 -0.88 5.79 -3.10
C ALA A 86 -1.32 4.95 -4.33
N LEU A 87 -0.38 4.57 -5.19
CA LEU A 87 -0.62 3.76 -6.39
C LEU A 87 -0.96 2.32 -6.01
N GLN A 88 -0.31 1.72 -5.00
CA GLN A 88 -0.70 0.40 -4.50
C GLN A 88 -2.16 0.38 -3.98
N LEU A 89 -2.59 1.46 -3.33
CA LEU A 89 -3.95 1.61 -2.83
C LEU A 89 -4.97 1.91 -3.93
N ALA A 90 -4.52 2.49 -5.06
CA ALA A 90 -5.35 2.79 -6.22
C ALA A 90 -4.56 2.66 -7.54
N PRO A 91 -4.31 1.44 -8.05
CA PRO A 91 -3.44 1.18 -9.20
C PRO A 91 -3.90 1.82 -10.52
N GLY A 92 -5.20 2.10 -10.63
CA GLY A 92 -5.81 2.76 -11.78
C GLY A 92 -5.93 4.28 -11.67
N ASP A 93 -5.42 4.90 -10.61
CA ASP A 93 -5.57 6.35 -10.40
C ASP A 93 -4.58 7.14 -11.26
N GLU A 94 -5.09 7.75 -12.33
CA GLU A 94 -4.30 8.51 -13.29
C GLU A 94 -3.66 9.76 -12.66
N ALA A 95 -4.28 10.36 -11.64
CA ALA A 95 -3.69 11.50 -10.95
C ALA A 95 -2.47 11.06 -10.12
N VAL A 96 -2.54 9.90 -9.47
CA VAL A 96 -1.38 9.32 -8.77
C VAL A 96 -0.27 8.98 -9.76
N LYS A 97 -0.58 8.28 -10.87
CA LYS A 97 0.42 7.95 -11.90
C LYS A 97 1.11 9.18 -12.47
N HIS A 98 0.33 10.21 -12.80
CA HIS A 98 0.87 11.46 -13.33
C HIS A 98 1.83 12.14 -12.33
N ASN A 99 1.43 12.28 -11.07
CA ASN A 99 2.29 12.93 -10.06
C ASN A 99 3.51 12.09 -9.70
N LEU A 100 3.39 10.76 -9.67
CA LEU A 100 4.52 9.85 -9.54
C LEU A 100 5.50 10.03 -10.70
N SER A 101 5.01 10.11 -11.94
CA SER A 101 5.85 10.36 -13.12
C SER A 101 6.62 11.67 -13.00
N LEU A 102 5.99 12.74 -12.50
CA LEU A 102 6.68 14.03 -12.27
C LEU A 102 7.75 13.92 -11.17
N ALA A 103 7.46 13.19 -10.08
CA ALA A 103 8.44 12.93 -9.03
C ALA A 103 9.62 12.11 -9.55
N ASN A 104 9.36 11.07 -10.33
CA ASN A 104 10.38 10.22 -10.94
C ASN A 104 11.27 11.00 -11.92
N GLN A 105 10.73 11.95 -12.67
CA GLN A 105 11.55 12.81 -13.55
C GLN A 105 12.55 13.69 -12.78
N LYS A 106 12.34 13.94 -11.48
CA LYS A 106 13.32 14.61 -10.61
C LYS A 106 14.39 13.67 -10.06
N VAL A 107 14.21 12.36 -10.17
CA VAL A 107 15.19 11.37 -9.75
C VAL A 107 16.28 11.28 -10.81
N SER A 108 17.52 11.58 -10.42
CA SER A 108 18.66 11.53 -11.33
C SER A 108 18.92 10.09 -11.78
N GLY A 109 19.01 9.88 -13.09
CA GLY A 109 19.20 8.55 -13.68
C GLY A 109 17.92 7.69 -13.72
N TYR A 110 16.75 8.30 -13.54
CA TYR A 110 15.47 7.60 -13.70
C TYR A 110 15.34 6.99 -15.10
N VAL A 111 14.99 5.71 -15.12
CA VAL A 111 14.61 4.97 -16.33
C VAL A 111 13.11 4.74 -16.24
N GLU A 112 12.38 5.24 -17.23
CA GLU A 112 10.93 5.08 -17.28
C GLU A 112 10.56 3.60 -17.39
N GLU A 113 9.73 3.12 -16.45
CA GLU A 113 9.18 1.77 -16.52
C GLU A 113 8.27 1.66 -17.74
N LEU A 114 8.40 0.57 -18.50
CA LEU A 114 7.54 0.34 -19.66
C LEU A 114 6.08 0.29 -19.22
N PRO A 115 5.16 0.97 -19.94
CA PRO A 115 3.75 0.93 -19.59
C PRO A 115 3.23 -0.51 -19.69
N LEU A 116 2.39 -0.88 -18.73
CA LEU A 116 1.71 -2.18 -18.75
C LEU A 116 0.87 -2.31 -20.02
N VAL A 117 0.86 -3.49 -20.61
CA VAL A 117 0.02 -3.82 -21.77
C VAL A 117 -1.47 -3.79 -21.39
N PHE A 118 -2.35 -3.56 -22.35
CA PHE A 118 -3.78 -3.32 -22.10
C PHE A 118 -4.45 -4.41 -21.24
N PHE A 119 -4.09 -5.68 -21.44
CA PHE A 119 -4.68 -6.79 -20.67
C PHE A 119 -4.17 -6.85 -19.23
N GLN A 120 -2.94 -6.40 -18.96
CA GLN A 120 -2.43 -6.24 -17.60
C GLN A 120 -3.16 -5.09 -16.88
N GLN A 121 -3.39 -3.97 -17.58
CA GLN A 121 -4.16 -2.86 -17.04
C GLN A 121 -5.62 -3.27 -16.75
N TRP A 122 -6.25 -3.99 -17.68
CA TRP A 122 -7.59 -4.55 -17.49
C TRP A 122 -7.64 -5.54 -16.31
N TRP A 123 -6.63 -6.40 -16.18
CA TRP A 123 -6.51 -7.33 -15.06
C TRP A 123 -6.42 -6.60 -13.71
N GLN A 124 -5.60 -5.54 -13.64
CA GLN A 124 -5.52 -4.70 -12.44
C GLN A 124 -6.84 -4.01 -12.11
N GLN A 125 -7.60 -3.55 -13.11
CA GLN A 125 -8.93 -3.00 -12.88
C GLN A 125 -9.90 -4.06 -12.34
N LEU A 126 -9.84 -5.30 -12.84
CA LEU A 126 -10.64 -6.40 -12.33
C LEU A 126 -10.32 -6.68 -10.86
N GLN A 127 -9.03 -6.70 -10.48
CA GLN A 127 -8.61 -6.86 -9.09
C GLN A 127 -9.21 -5.80 -8.16
N GLN A 128 -9.49 -4.58 -8.64
CA GLN A 128 -10.05 -3.47 -7.84
C GLN A 128 -11.54 -3.62 -7.52
N VAL A 129 -12.27 -4.53 -8.18
CA VAL A 129 -13.70 -4.73 -7.92
C VAL A 129 -13.96 -5.16 -6.47
N HIS A 130 -13.08 -6.00 -5.92
CA HIS A 130 -13.14 -6.44 -4.53
C HIS A 130 -11.75 -6.45 -3.89
N LYS A 131 -11.68 -6.19 -2.58
CA LYS A 131 -10.47 -6.49 -1.80
C LYS A 131 -10.23 -8.01 -1.77
N ALA A 132 -9.02 -8.44 -1.43
CA ALA A 132 -8.66 -9.88 -1.34
C ALA A 132 -9.68 -10.70 -0.50
N ASN A 133 -10.14 -10.15 0.63
CA ASN A 133 -11.17 -10.80 1.45
C ASN A 133 -12.53 -10.94 0.76
N GLY A 134 -12.91 -9.97 -0.09
CA GLY A 134 -14.15 -10.03 -0.86
C GLY A 134 -14.12 -11.16 -1.89
N TRP A 135 -12.99 -11.30 -2.60
CA TRP A 135 -12.74 -12.45 -3.48
C TRP A 135 -12.79 -13.77 -2.70
N ALA A 136 -12.12 -13.87 -1.55
CA ALA A 136 -12.14 -15.09 -0.74
C ALA A 136 -13.56 -15.47 -0.27
N VAL A 137 -14.34 -14.51 0.24
CA VAL A 137 -15.72 -14.73 0.71
C VAL A 137 -16.62 -15.20 -0.43
N GLY A 138 -16.55 -14.54 -1.60
CA GLY A 138 -17.36 -14.95 -2.75
C GLY A 138 -17.01 -16.35 -3.22
N THR A 139 -15.74 -16.76 -3.19
CA THR A 139 -15.33 -18.14 -3.49
C THR A 139 -15.99 -19.15 -2.55
N VAL A 140 -16.01 -18.89 -1.23
CA VAL A 140 -16.64 -19.78 -0.25
C VAL A 140 -18.15 -19.88 -0.48
N VAL A 141 -18.82 -18.76 -0.77
CA VAL A 141 -20.26 -18.74 -1.06
C VAL A 141 -20.57 -19.53 -2.33
N LEU A 142 -19.84 -19.28 -3.42
CA LEU A 142 -20.01 -19.99 -4.69
C LEU A 142 -19.74 -21.49 -4.55
N PHE A 143 -18.75 -21.88 -3.74
CA PHE A 143 -18.46 -23.27 -3.44
C PHE A 143 -19.64 -23.98 -2.76
N TRP A 144 -20.24 -23.37 -1.73
CA TRP A 144 -21.41 -23.97 -1.05
C TRP A 144 -22.65 -24.00 -1.95
N LEU A 145 -22.86 -22.99 -2.78
CA LEU A 145 -23.93 -23.01 -3.79
C LEU A 145 -23.72 -24.13 -4.81
N LEU A 146 -22.47 -24.38 -5.22
CA LEU A 146 -22.13 -25.48 -6.12
C LEU A 146 -22.41 -26.84 -5.47
N VAL A 147 -22.00 -27.04 -4.21
CA VAL A 147 -22.31 -28.27 -3.46
C VAL A 147 -23.82 -28.48 -3.35
N ALA A 148 -24.58 -27.44 -2.99
CA ALA A 148 -26.03 -27.51 -2.92
C ALA A 148 -26.67 -27.84 -4.28
N GLY A 149 -26.19 -27.24 -5.36
CA GLY A 149 -26.65 -27.51 -6.73
C GLY A 149 -26.34 -28.93 -7.21
N ILE A 150 -25.19 -29.49 -6.83
CA ILE A 150 -24.83 -30.89 -7.10
C ILE A 150 -25.71 -31.83 -6.27
N MET A 151 -25.94 -31.53 -4.98
CA MET A 151 -26.82 -32.32 -4.12
C MET A 151 -28.24 -32.34 -4.66
N LEU A 152 -28.79 -31.20 -5.07
CA LEU A 152 -30.11 -31.10 -5.68
C LEU A 152 -30.23 -32.00 -6.93
N ASN A 153 -29.21 -32.00 -7.79
CA ASN A 153 -29.20 -32.81 -9.01
C ASN A 153 -29.03 -34.32 -8.75
N SER A 154 -28.31 -34.71 -7.69
CA SER A 154 -28.02 -36.10 -7.36
C SER A 154 -29.09 -36.78 -6.51
N PHE A 155 -29.67 -36.08 -5.53
CA PHE A 155 -30.56 -36.65 -4.51
C PHE A 155 -32.05 -36.40 -4.74
N LEU A 156 -32.44 -35.52 -5.67
CA LEU A 156 -33.84 -35.27 -6.01
C LEU A 156 -34.13 -35.69 -7.46
N PRO A 157 -34.53 -36.96 -7.70
CA PRO A 157 -34.69 -37.51 -9.05
C PRO A 157 -35.68 -36.77 -9.94
N GLY A 158 -36.70 -36.13 -9.33
CA GLY A 158 -37.76 -35.41 -10.04
C GLY A 158 -37.36 -34.04 -10.60
N TRP A 159 -36.17 -33.53 -10.28
CA TRP A 159 -35.70 -32.19 -10.66
C TRP A 159 -34.54 -32.21 -11.67
N LYS A 160 -34.28 -33.37 -12.28
CA LYS A 160 -33.23 -33.54 -13.28
C LYS A 160 -33.54 -32.75 -14.55
N ASN A 161 -32.98 -31.55 -14.65
CA ASN A 161 -33.11 -30.67 -15.80
C ASN A 161 -31.74 -30.42 -16.43
N LYS A 162 -31.66 -30.47 -17.77
CA LYS A 162 -30.46 -30.09 -18.52
C LYS A 162 -29.96 -28.71 -18.09
N PHE A 163 -30.86 -27.76 -17.86
CA PHE A 163 -30.50 -26.41 -17.42
C PHE A 163 -29.80 -26.39 -16.06
N LEU A 164 -30.21 -27.24 -15.11
CA LEU A 164 -29.57 -27.34 -13.80
C LEU A 164 -28.12 -27.85 -13.91
N ARG A 165 -27.87 -28.81 -14.81
CA ARG A 165 -26.51 -29.33 -15.08
C ARG A 165 -25.61 -28.26 -15.70
N TRP A 166 -26.10 -27.55 -16.71
CA TRP A 166 -25.36 -26.42 -17.32
C TRP A 166 -25.12 -25.29 -16.31
N GLY A 167 -26.10 -25.01 -15.45
CA GLY A 167 -25.97 -24.05 -14.35
C GLY A 167 -24.86 -24.43 -13.37
N ASN A 168 -24.76 -25.70 -12.95
CA ASN A 168 -23.67 -26.17 -12.09
C ASN A 168 -22.30 -26.05 -12.77
N TYR A 169 -22.18 -26.32 -14.08
CA TYR A 169 -20.92 -26.11 -14.79
C TYR A 169 -20.53 -24.63 -14.85
N ALA A 170 -21.49 -23.75 -15.17
CA ALA A 170 -21.26 -22.31 -15.17
C ALA A 170 -20.86 -21.79 -13.78
N LEU A 171 -21.53 -22.27 -12.73
CA LEU A 171 -21.22 -21.93 -11.34
C LEU A 171 -19.84 -22.45 -10.91
N GLY A 172 -19.47 -23.66 -11.34
CA GLY A 172 -18.14 -24.22 -11.13
C GLY A 172 -17.03 -23.40 -11.79
N THR A 173 -17.22 -23.01 -13.05
CA THR A 173 -16.29 -22.11 -13.76
C THR A 173 -16.18 -20.77 -13.05
N LEU A 174 -17.30 -20.18 -12.63
CA LEU A 174 -17.29 -18.91 -11.90
C LEU A 174 -16.57 -19.04 -10.54
N CYS A 175 -16.80 -20.13 -9.81
CA CYS A 175 -16.12 -20.41 -8.54
C CYS A 175 -14.60 -20.55 -8.74
N ALA A 176 -14.15 -21.20 -9.81
CA ALA A 176 -12.73 -21.32 -10.13
C ALA A 176 -12.09 -19.97 -10.46
N LEU A 177 -12.77 -19.12 -11.25
CA LEU A 177 -12.31 -17.76 -11.53
C LEU A 177 -12.20 -16.92 -10.25
N TYR A 178 -13.19 -17.04 -9.36
CA TYR A 178 -13.18 -16.35 -8.07
C TYR A 178 -12.02 -16.81 -7.18
N LEU A 179 -11.70 -18.11 -7.18
CA LEU A 179 -10.55 -18.66 -6.48
C LEU A 179 -9.22 -18.15 -7.06
N ILE A 180 -9.08 -18.11 -8.39
CA ILE A 180 -7.89 -17.56 -9.06
C ILE A 180 -7.69 -16.10 -8.64
N MET A 181 -8.74 -15.28 -8.67
CA MET A 181 -8.68 -13.89 -8.24
C MET A 181 -8.32 -13.74 -6.76
N ALA A 182 -8.85 -14.60 -5.89
CA ALA A 182 -8.52 -14.59 -4.47
C ALA A 182 -7.03 -14.89 -4.21
N ILE A 183 -6.47 -15.88 -4.91
CA ILE A 183 -5.04 -16.23 -4.81
C ILE A 183 -4.18 -15.10 -5.37
N ASP A 184 -4.49 -14.62 -6.59
CA ASP A 184 -3.72 -13.59 -7.26
C ASP A 184 -3.69 -12.28 -6.44
N THR A 185 -4.84 -11.82 -5.95
CA THR A 185 -4.91 -10.62 -5.09
C THR A 185 -4.20 -10.81 -3.74
N TYR A 186 -4.23 -12.01 -3.17
CA TYR A 186 -3.45 -12.32 -1.95
C TYR A 186 -1.94 -12.30 -2.20
N LEU A 187 -1.49 -12.91 -3.31
CA LEU A 187 -0.07 -12.92 -3.69
C LEU A 187 0.43 -11.50 -3.97
N VAL A 188 -0.35 -10.69 -4.68
CA VAL A 188 -0.01 -9.28 -4.95
C VAL A 188 0.04 -8.48 -3.64
N ALA A 189 -0.94 -8.65 -2.75
CA ALA A 189 -1.00 -7.93 -1.48
C ALA A 189 0.17 -8.26 -0.53
N ASN A 190 0.70 -9.48 -0.61
CA ASN A 190 1.80 -9.94 0.25
C ASN A 190 3.18 -9.81 -0.42
N ASN A 191 3.25 -9.28 -1.64
CA ASN A 191 4.50 -9.11 -2.36
C ASN A 191 5.16 -7.77 -2.02
N HIS A 192 5.93 -7.75 -0.92
CA HIS A 192 6.73 -6.59 -0.48
C HIS A 192 8.15 -6.56 -1.09
N SER A 193 8.32 -7.12 -2.28
CA SER A 193 9.63 -7.13 -2.95
C SER A 193 10.04 -5.74 -3.44
N GLN A 194 9.13 -4.77 -3.56
CA GLN A 194 9.49 -3.45 -4.05
C GLN A 194 9.91 -2.50 -2.92
N GLY A 195 10.75 -1.53 -3.26
CA GLY A 195 11.17 -0.47 -2.34
C GLY A 195 11.66 0.78 -3.07
N VAL A 196 11.80 1.86 -2.33
CA VAL A 196 12.36 3.13 -2.82
C VAL A 196 13.65 3.42 -2.06
N ILE A 197 14.68 3.84 -2.78
CA ILE A 197 15.96 4.25 -2.22
C ILE A 197 15.82 5.60 -1.53
N MET A 198 16.19 5.70 -0.26
CA MET A 198 16.01 6.90 0.56
C MET A 198 17.30 7.71 0.77
N HIS A 199 18.44 7.25 0.25
CA HIS A 199 19.73 7.93 0.40
C HIS A 199 20.33 8.23 -0.98
N SER A 200 21.06 9.34 -1.06
CA SER A 200 21.70 9.79 -2.29
C SER A 200 23.11 9.21 -2.47
N ASN A 201 23.56 9.08 -3.72
CA ASN A 201 24.91 8.65 -4.11
C ASN A 201 25.37 7.30 -3.51
N ILE A 202 24.49 6.30 -3.53
CA ILE A 202 24.83 4.96 -3.03
C ILE A 202 25.59 4.21 -4.12
N LYS A 203 26.74 3.66 -3.76
CA LYS A 203 27.50 2.75 -4.61
C LYS A 203 26.98 1.33 -4.42
N VAL A 204 26.37 0.79 -5.46
CA VAL A 204 25.87 -0.58 -5.48
C VAL A 204 27.04 -1.53 -5.63
N LYS A 205 27.06 -2.58 -4.83
CA LYS A 205 28.13 -3.56 -4.71
C LYS A 205 27.85 -4.81 -5.55
N THR A 206 28.89 -5.47 -6.07
CA THR A 206 28.72 -6.75 -6.79
C THR A 206 28.46 -7.95 -5.88
N ALA A 207 28.86 -7.86 -4.61
CA ALA A 207 28.67 -8.88 -3.57
C ALA A 207 28.20 -8.22 -2.25
N PRO A 208 27.60 -8.98 -1.31
CA PRO A 208 27.14 -8.47 -0.02
C PRO A 208 28.32 -8.25 0.96
N ASP A 209 29.27 -7.42 0.57
CA ASP A 209 30.48 -7.06 1.32
C ASP A 209 30.90 -5.62 0.99
N ASP A 210 31.29 -4.86 2.01
CA ASP A 210 31.74 -3.47 1.90
C ASP A 210 33.00 -3.33 1.03
N ASN A 211 33.88 -4.33 1.07
CA ASN A 211 35.13 -4.35 0.29
C ASN A 211 34.94 -4.82 -1.15
N SER A 212 33.73 -5.21 -1.53
CA SER A 212 33.46 -5.63 -2.90
C SER A 212 33.47 -4.44 -3.87
N LYS A 213 33.66 -4.76 -5.16
CA LYS A 213 33.74 -3.76 -6.22
C LYS A 213 32.40 -3.05 -6.39
N ASP A 214 32.49 -1.76 -6.66
CA ASP A 214 31.33 -0.94 -7.03
C ASP A 214 30.88 -1.34 -8.45
N ALA A 215 29.61 -1.67 -8.60
CA ALA A 215 28.98 -2.04 -9.86
C ALA A 215 28.45 -0.82 -10.61
N PHE A 216 27.66 0.01 -9.92
CA PHE A 216 27.06 1.24 -10.44
C PHE A 216 26.57 2.10 -9.27
N GLU A 217 26.17 3.34 -9.55
CA GLU A 217 25.66 4.27 -8.55
C GLU A 217 24.15 4.43 -8.68
N ILE A 218 23.48 4.54 -7.54
CA ILE A 218 22.05 4.83 -7.45
C ILE A 218 21.78 6.07 -6.58
N GLN A 219 20.64 6.68 -6.83
CA GLN A 219 20.22 7.95 -6.28
C GLN A 219 18.90 7.77 -5.51
N GLU A 220 18.67 8.72 -4.62
CA GLU A 220 17.43 8.81 -3.84
C GLU A 220 16.21 8.90 -4.76
N GLY A 221 15.15 8.19 -4.39
CA GLY A 221 13.89 8.12 -5.13
C GLY A 221 13.85 7.05 -6.21
N MET A 222 14.94 6.34 -6.49
CA MET A 222 14.87 5.20 -7.40
C MET A 222 14.08 4.04 -6.80
N LYS A 223 13.11 3.53 -7.56
CA LYS A 223 12.38 2.30 -7.26
C LYS A 223 13.23 1.09 -7.61
N VAL A 224 13.23 0.11 -6.72
CA VAL A 224 14.01 -1.13 -6.85
C VAL A 224 13.15 -2.33 -6.51
N GLN A 225 13.43 -3.45 -7.16
CA GLN A 225 12.96 -4.77 -6.71
C GLN A 225 14.04 -5.41 -5.85
N VAL A 226 13.69 -5.85 -4.65
CA VAL A 226 14.55 -6.58 -3.75
C VAL A 226 14.31 -8.07 -3.93
N ALA A 227 15.26 -8.73 -4.59
CA ALA A 227 15.18 -10.14 -4.95
C ALA A 227 15.62 -11.07 -3.80
N ASP A 228 16.56 -10.60 -2.99
CA ASP A 228 17.12 -11.37 -1.86
C ASP A 228 17.59 -10.41 -0.76
N ALA A 229 17.70 -10.89 0.46
CA ALA A 229 18.18 -10.11 1.59
C ALA A 229 18.95 -10.97 2.59
N THR A 230 20.13 -10.49 2.97
CA THR A 230 20.84 -10.94 4.17
C THR A 230 20.43 -10.05 5.35
N LYS A 231 21.14 -10.19 6.49
CA LYS A 231 20.90 -9.36 7.66
C LYS A 231 21.14 -7.86 7.39
N ASP A 232 22.17 -7.54 6.62
CA ASP A 232 22.65 -6.16 6.43
C ASP A 232 22.56 -5.68 4.97
N TYR A 233 22.56 -6.62 3.99
CA TYR A 233 22.54 -6.29 2.56
C TYR A 233 21.32 -6.86 1.84
N CYS A 234 20.76 -6.06 0.95
CA CYS A 234 19.63 -6.40 0.11
C CYS A 234 20.11 -6.45 -1.35
N LYS A 235 19.82 -7.55 -2.03
CA LYS A 235 20.06 -7.69 -3.46
C LYS A 235 18.92 -7.00 -4.22
N ILE A 236 19.26 -5.96 -4.96
CA ILE A 236 18.32 -5.17 -5.72
C ILE A 236 18.43 -5.45 -7.23
N SER A 237 17.33 -5.20 -7.93
CA SER A 237 17.22 -5.14 -9.39
C SER A 237 16.54 -3.83 -9.79
N LEU A 238 17.13 -3.15 -10.77
CA LEU A 238 16.57 -1.95 -11.40
C LEU A 238 15.68 -2.31 -12.58
N ALA A 239 14.91 -1.33 -13.07
CA ALA A 239 14.04 -1.47 -14.24
C ALA A 239 14.81 -1.76 -15.55
N ASP A 240 16.07 -1.35 -15.64
CA ASP A 240 16.96 -1.63 -16.77
C ASP A 240 17.61 -3.04 -16.71
N GLY A 241 17.30 -3.83 -15.67
CA GLY A 241 17.80 -5.18 -15.47
C GLY A 241 19.15 -5.26 -14.75
N LYS A 242 19.77 -4.13 -14.37
CA LYS A 242 20.99 -4.16 -13.55
C LYS A 242 20.69 -4.68 -12.15
N THR A 243 21.59 -5.49 -11.61
CA THR A 243 21.46 -6.06 -10.26
C THR A 243 22.71 -5.82 -9.43
N GLY A 244 22.53 -5.76 -8.11
CA GLY A 244 23.64 -5.64 -7.17
C GLY A 244 23.17 -5.57 -5.73
N TRP A 245 24.08 -5.30 -4.81
CA TRP A 245 23.85 -5.32 -3.36
C TRP A 245 23.98 -3.93 -2.77
N VAL A 246 23.08 -3.58 -1.86
CA VAL A 246 23.10 -2.33 -1.09
C VAL A 246 22.73 -2.62 0.36
N SER A 247 23.07 -1.73 1.29
CA SER A 247 22.58 -1.87 2.65
C SER A 247 21.05 -1.83 2.67
N CYS A 248 20.42 -2.78 3.37
CA CYS A 248 18.97 -2.82 3.49
C CYS A 248 18.40 -1.55 4.14
N ASN A 249 19.19 -0.85 4.98
CA ASN A 249 18.79 0.39 5.65
C ASN A 249 18.55 1.56 4.68
N TYR A 250 19.07 1.48 3.45
CA TYR A 250 18.87 2.52 2.46
C TYR A 250 17.53 2.39 1.72
N ILE A 251 16.84 1.26 1.86
CA ILE A 251 15.61 0.96 1.13
C ILE A 251 14.42 1.08 2.07
N LYS A 252 13.44 1.89 1.68
CA LYS A 252 12.12 1.90 2.33
C LYS A 252 11.17 1.00 1.54
N ARG A 253 10.67 -0.07 2.18
CA ARG A 253 9.81 -1.09 1.55
C ARG A 253 8.41 -0.55 1.25
N LEU A 254 7.89 -0.94 0.09
CA LEU A 254 6.52 -0.72 -0.36
C LEU A 254 5.60 -1.86 0.08
#